data_AF-A0A9X1YB01-F1
#
_entry.id   AF-A0A9X1YB01-F1
#
_cell.length_a   1.000
_cell.length_b   1.000
_cell.length_c   1.000
_cell.angle_alpha   90.00
_cell.angle_beta   90.00
_cell.angle_gamma   90.00
#
_symmetry.space_group_name_H-M   'P 1'
#
loop_
_entity.id
_entity.type
_entity.pdbx_description
1 polymer ?
#
loop_
_entity_poly.entity_id
_entity_poly.type
_entity_poly.pdbx_seq_one_letter_code
_entity_poly.pdbx_strand_id
1 'polypeptide(L)'
;MAFGTPLSDFLGALGGIADFIEDAADRIDKNPLANPPAEGDWIVVSEDRHVIVLYHEGTKVRTITDFSTGGSWDGKPHPTPTGKHKVISKDADHVSSSYKDKSGNPAPMPLYVQFAPAVGFHVGNPQTRSHGCIHLTRADAKFVFDWSHVGKTHVWVLPRGPKKREEDE
;
A
#
# COMPACT_ATOMS: atom_id res chain seq x y z
N MET A 1 62.24 8.49 -3.51
CA MET A 1 61.00 9.16 -3.07
C MET A 1 59.85 8.47 -3.79
N ALA A 2 59.00 7.78 -3.04
CA ALA A 2 57.86 7.04 -3.57
C ALA A 2 56.64 7.96 -3.63
N PHE A 3 56.02 8.09 -4.81
CA PHE A 3 54.69 8.69 -4.93
C PHE A 3 53.68 7.55 -4.97
N GLY A 4 53.02 7.31 -3.83
CA GLY A 4 51.84 6.46 -3.76
C GLY A 4 50.65 7.18 -4.38
N THR A 5 49.94 6.52 -5.29
CA THR A 5 48.62 6.93 -5.74
C THR A 5 47.58 6.44 -4.73
N PRO A 6 46.60 7.26 -4.30
CA PRO A 6 45.52 6.77 -3.46
C PRO A 6 44.53 6.02 -4.34
N LEU A 7 44.60 4.68 -4.31
CA LEU A 7 43.59 3.79 -4.89
C LEU A 7 42.48 3.47 -3.86
N SER A 8 42.10 4.45 -3.03
CA SER A 8 41.13 4.26 -1.94
C SER A 8 39.74 4.85 -2.22
N ASP A 9 39.60 5.75 -3.19
CA ASP A 9 38.35 6.53 -3.33
C ASP A 9 37.39 5.95 -4.39
N PHE A 10 37.71 4.80 -4.98
CA PHE A 10 36.89 4.18 -6.03
C PHE A 10 36.00 3.02 -5.56
N LEU A 11 36.14 2.54 -4.32
CA LEU A 11 35.29 1.46 -3.80
C LEU A 11 33.93 1.96 -3.25
N GLY A 12 33.83 3.20 -2.78
CA GLY A 12 32.59 3.75 -2.21
C GLY A 12 31.51 4.04 -3.26
N ALA A 13 31.90 4.51 -4.45
CA ALA A 13 30.97 4.87 -5.52
C ALA A 13 30.26 3.65 -6.15
N LEU A 14 30.94 2.50 -6.22
CA LEU A 14 30.33 1.26 -6.73
C LEU A 14 29.30 0.67 -5.77
N GLY A 15 29.54 0.76 -4.45
CA GLY A 15 28.56 0.34 -3.44
C GLY A 15 27.28 1.17 -3.50
N GLY A 16 27.40 2.49 -3.63
CA GLY A 16 26.24 3.38 -3.76
C GLY A 16 25.43 3.16 -5.04
N ILE A 17 26.08 2.85 -6.17
CA ILE A 17 25.39 2.55 -7.43
C ILE A 17 24.68 1.19 -7.35
N ALA A 18 25.30 0.16 -6.75
CA ALA A 18 24.66 -1.15 -6.56
C ALA A 18 23.43 -1.05 -5.66
N ASP A 19 23.53 -0.38 -4.52
CA ASP A 19 22.40 -0.12 -3.61
C ASP A 19 21.26 0.64 -4.30
N PHE A 20 21.59 1.64 -5.13
CA PHE A 20 20.61 2.39 -5.90
C PHE A 20 19.94 1.54 -6.98
N ILE A 21 20.69 0.70 -7.68
CA ILE A 21 20.16 -0.22 -8.69
C ILE A 21 19.29 -1.30 -8.05
N GLU A 22 19.68 -1.85 -6.91
CA GLU A 22 18.87 -2.82 -6.14
C GLU A 22 17.58 -2.18 -5.63
N ASP A 23 17.63 -1.00 -5.01
CA ASP A 23 16.44 -0.26 -4.56
C ASP A 23 15.53 0.11 -5.75
N ALA A 24 16.11 0.53 -6.88
CA ALA A 24 15.35 0.79 -8.09
C ALA A 24 14.71 -0.49 -8.66
N ALA A 25 15.44 -1.61 -8.68
CA ALA A 25 14.93 -2.90 -9.14
C ALA A 25 13.80 -3.42 -8.24
N ASP A 26 13.94 -3.31 -6.91
CA ASP A 26 12.90 -3.69 -5.94
C ASP A 26 11.65 -2.81 -6.06
N ARG A 27 11.80 -1.53 -6.42
CA ARG A 27 10.67 -0.62 -6.70
C ARG A 27 9.97 -0.91 -8.03
N ILE A 28 10.71 -1.46 -9.00
CA ILE A 28 10.21 -1.90 -10.30
C ILE A 28 9.53 -3.27 -10.18
N ASP A 29 10.01 -4.16 -9.30
CA ASP A 29 9.36 -5.44 -9.02
C ASP A 29 8.00 -5.21 -8.32
N LYS A 30 6.93 -5.38 -9.08
CA LYS A 30 5.54 -5.30 -8.58
C LYS A 30 5.03 -6.62 -8.01
N ASN A 31 5.90 -7.61 -7.77
CA ASN A 31 5.51 -8.81 -7.07
C ASN A 31 5.62 -8.61 -5.55
N PRO A 32 4.51 -8.44 -4.79
CA PRO A 32 4.59 -8.16 -3.36
C PRO A 32 5.06 -9.35 -2.51
N LEU A 33 4.98 -10.58 -3.03
CA LEU A 33 5.33 -11.80 -2.30
C LEU A 33 6.05 -12.78 -3.21
N ALA A 34 7.22 -13.27 -2.78
CA ALA A 34 7.89 -14.39 -3.45
C ALA A 34 7.04 -15.68 -3.38
N ASN A 35 6.40 -15.90 -2.22
CA ASN A 35 5.54 -17.05 -1.95
C ASN A 35 4.17 -16.55 -1.44
N PRO A 36 3.17 -16.34 -2.30
CA PRO A 36 1.83 -15.96 -1.86
C PRO A 36 1.18 -17.11 -1.06
N PRO A 37 0.21 -16.81 -0.17
CA PRO A 37 -0.55 -17.85 0.52
C PRO A 37 -1.20 -18.81 -0.48
N ALA A 38 -1.01 -20.12 -0.28
CA ALA A 38 -1.47 -21.15 -1.20
C ALA A 38 -2.98 -21.38 -1.17
N GLU A 39 -3.64 -21.00 -0.06
CA GLU A 39 -5.07 -21.26 0.15
C GLU A 39 -5.85 -19.98 0.44
N GLY A 40 -7.09 -19.96 -0.05
CA GLY A 40 -8.08 -18.91 0.19
C GLY A 40 -7.88 -17.63 -0.61
N ASP A 41 -8.71 -16.64 -0.30
CA ASP A 41 -8.75 -15.35 -0.97
C ASP A 41 -7.95 -14.31 -0.19
N TRP A 42 -6.96 -13.69 -0.84
CA TRP A 42 -6.09 -12.68 -0.23
C TRP A 42 -6.04 -11.40 -1.04
N ILE A 43 -6.16 -10.26 -0.34
CA ILE A 43 -5.82 -8.93 -0.85
C ILE A 43 -4.52 -8.50 -0.19
N VAL A 44 -3.42 -8.50 -0.94
CA VAL A 44 -2.11 -8.08 -0.44
C VAL A 44 -1.89 -6.64 -0.87
N VAL A 45 -1.80 -5.73 0.10
CA VAL A 45 -1.51 -4.31 -0.08
C VAL A 45 -0.05 -4.08 0.28
N SER A 46 0.78 -3.82 -0.72
CA SER A 46 2.20 -3.53 -0.53
C SER A 46 2.44 -2.04 -0.65
N GLU A 47 2.66 -1.37 0.49
CA GLU A 47 2.93 0.06 0.51
C GLU A 47 4.35 0.39 0.03
N ASP A 48 5.30 -0.52 0.23
CA ASP A 48 6.69 -0.44 -0.22
C ASP A 48 6.80 -0.51 -1.76
N ARG A 49 6.15 -1.48 -2.40
CA ARG A 49 6.17 -1.63 -3.87
C ARG A 49 5.06 -0.86 -4.57
N HIS A 50 4.17 -0.22 -3.80
CA HIS A 50 2.99 0.50 -4.29
C HIS A 50 2.17 -0.36 -5.27
N VAL A 51 1.74 -1.53 -4.78
CA VAL A 51 0.92 -2.48 -5.54
C VAL A 51 -0.08 -3.17 -4.62
N ILE A 52 -1.31 -3.39 -5.11
CA ILE A 52 -2.26 -4.31 -4.51
C ILE A 52 -2.38 -5.52 -5.44
N VAL A 53 -2.27 -6.71 -4.87
CA VAL A 53 -2.46 -7.96 -5.62
C VAL A 53 -3.51 -8.81 -4.93
N LEU A 54 -4.50 -9.25 -5.70
CA LEU A 54 -5.53 -10.17 -5.25
C LEU A 54 -5.16 -11.58 -5.69
N TYR A 55 -5.25 -12.54 -4.77
CA TYR A 55 -4.97 -13.95 -4.99
C TYR A 55 -6.19 -14.81 -4.63
N HIS A 56 -6.41 -15.87 -5.39
CA HIS A 56 -7.36 -16.95 -5.11
C HIS A 56 -6.59 -18.27 -5.18
N GLU A 57 -6.52 -19.01 -4.07
CA GLU A 57 -5.82 -20.31 -3.99
C GLU A 57 -4.37 -20.21 -4.55
N GLY A 58 -3.63 -19.21 -4.08
CA GLY A 58 -2.26 -18.91 -4.53
C GLY A 58 -2.14 -18.31 -5.93
N THR A 59 -3.21 -18.28 -6.73
CA THR A 59 -3.19 -17.75 -8.10
C THR A 59 -3.54 -16.28 -8.13
N LYS A 60 -2.72 -15.48 -8.83
CA LYS A 60 -2.96 -14.04 -8.99
C LYS A 60 -4.22 -13.81 -9.84
N VAL A 61 -5.20 -13.11 -9.28
CA VAL A 61 -6.47 -12.76 -9.94
C VAL A 61 -6.39 -11.36 -10.55
N ARG A 62 -5.83 -10.39 -9.81
CA ARG A 62 -5.74 -9.00 -10.26
C ARG A 62 -4.57 -8.26 -9.62
N THR A 63 -4.01 -7.32 -10.36
CA THR A 63 -3.04 -6.32 -9.88
C THR A 63 -3.65 -4.94 -9.99
N ILE A 64 -3.46 -4.10 -8.97
CA ILE A 64 -3.88 -2.69 -8.94
C ILE A 64 -2.67 -1.84 -8.55
N THR A 65 -2.37 -0.81 -9.33
CA THR A 65 -1.24 0.11 -9.11
C THR A 65 -1.68 1.56 -8.95
N ASP A 66 -2.95 1.88 -9.17
CA ASP A 66 -3.51 3.22 -8.99
C ASP A 66 -4.35 3.25 -7.70
N PHE A 67 -3.68 3.51 -6.58
CA PHE A 67 -4.31 3.62 -5.26
C PHE A 67 -3.52 4.56 -4.35
N SER A 68 -4.16 5.03 -3.28
CA SER A 68 -3.45 5.66 -2.16
C SER A 68 -3.76 4.97 -0.83
N THR A 69 -2.87 5.18 0.14
CA THR A 69 -3.02 4.69 1.51
C THR A 69 -3.01 5.86 2.50
N GLY A 70 -3.05 5.51 3.79
CA GLY A 70 -2.92 6.46 4.89
C GLY A 70 -1.65 7.31 4.82
N GLY A 71 -1.81 8.59 5.10
CA GLY A 71 -0.74 9.58 5.06
C GLY A 71 -0.50 10.29 6.38
N SER A 72 0.06 11.49 6.29
CA SER A 72 0.09 12.45 7.39
C SER A 72 -0.80 13.63 7.04
N TRP A 73 -1.57 14.10 8.01
CA TRP A 73 -2.47 15.25 7.89
C TRP A 73 -2.22 16.19 9.07
N ASP A 74 -2.03 17.49 8.82
CA ASP A 74 -1.68 18.50 9.84
C ASP A 74 -0.53 18.07 10.78
N GLY A 75 0.49 17.42 10.21
CA GLY A 75 1.65 16.89 10.95
C GLY A 75 1.37 15.61 11.75
N LYS A 76 0.14 15.10 11.77
CA LYS A 76 -0.25 13.87 12.49
C LYS A 76 -0.25 12.66 11.55
N PRO A 77 0.33 11.53 11.97
CA PRO A 77 0.31 10.31 11.16
C PRO A 77 -1.05 9.61 11.23
N HIS A 78 -1.56 9.20 10.06
CA HIS A 78 -2.76 8.40 9.88
C HIS A 78 -2.47 7.21 8.96
N PRO A 79 -1.54 6.30 9.34
CA PRO A 79 -1.12 5.20 8.48
C PRO A 79 -2.24 4.19 8.29
N THR A 80 -2.23 3.49 7.17
CA THR A 80 -3.05 2.29 7.00
C THR A 80 -2.55 1.20 7.96
N PRO A 81 -3.42 0.53 8.74
CA PRO A 81 -3.01 -0.49 9.69
C PRO A 81 -2.30 -1.66 9.00
N THR A 82 -1.06 -1.92 9.38
CA THR A 82 -0.22 -2.97 8.80
C THR A 82 -0.58 -4.35 9.37
N GLY A 83 -0.08 -5.41 8.76
CA GLY A 83 -0.31 -6.80 9.20
C GLY A 83 -1.49 -7.48 8.51
N LYS A 84 -1.94 -8.60 9.10
CA LYS A 84 -2.99 -9.46 8.55
C LYS A 84 -4.33 -9.16 9.21
N HIS A 85 -5.34 -8.99 8.37
CA HIS A 85 -6.72 -8.67 8.70
C HIS A 85 -7.67 -9.58 7.92
N LYS A 86 -8.97 -9.36 8.10
CA LYS A 86 -10.03 -9.94 7.28
C LYS A 86 -11.03 -8.86 6.89
N VAL A 87 -11.73 -9.06 5.78
CA VAL A 87 -12.90 -8.23 5.46
C VAL A 87 -13.96 -8.43 6.55
N ILE A 88 -14.37 -7.35 7.20
CA ILE A 88 -15.32 -7.36 8.34
C ILE A 88 -16.71 -6.86 7.97
N SER A 89 -16.82 -5.94 7.01
CA SER A 89 -18.11 -5.43 6.56
C SER A 89 -17.98 -4.85 5.14
N LYS A 90 -19.13 -4.69 4.48
CA LYS A 90 -19.23 -4.10 3.14
C LYS A 90 -20.46 -3.23 3.07
N ASP A 91 -20.32 -2.03 2.50
CA ASP A 91 -21.41 -1.06 2.35
C ASP A 91 -21.23 -0.27 1.05
N ALA A 92 -22.17 -0.43 0.11
CA ALA A 92 -22.05 0.15 -1.22
C ALA A 92 -22.22 1.68 -1.21
N ASP A 93 -23.05 2.19 -0.29
CA ASP A 93 -23.45 3.60 -0.20
C ASP A 93 -22.91 4.25 1.09
N HIS A 94 -21.79 3.73 1.57
CA HIS A 94 -21.22 4.14 2.85
C HIS A 94 -20.93 5.65 2.91
N VAL A 95 -21.20 6.24 4.06
CA VAL A 95 -20.87 7.63 4.38
C VAL A 95 -20.08 7.70 5.68
N SER A 96 -19.10 8.58 5.74
CA SER A 96 -18.29 8.76 6.94
C SER A 96 -19.10 9.40 8.06
N SER A 97 -19.03 8.81 9.26
CA SER A 97 -19.58 9.42 10.48
C SER A 97 -18.69 10.52 11.08
N SER A 98 -17.43 10.60 10.67
CA SER A 98 -16.42 11.51 11.26
C SER A 98 -15.89 12.56 10.29
N TYR A 99 -16.04 12.36 8.98
CA TYR A 99 -15.55 13.27 7.95
C TYR A 99 -16.70 13.89 7.17
N LYS A 100 -16.50 15.14 6.77
CA LYS A 100 -17.44 15.91 5.95
C LYS A 100 -16.88 16.17 4.56
N ASP A 101 -17.75 16.22 3.57
CA ASP A 101 -17.42 16.71 2.23
C ASP A 101 -17.28 18.24 2.21
N LYS A 102 -16.96 18.79 1.03
CA LYS A 102 -16.79 20.25 0.83
C LYS A 102 -18.07 21.05 1.08
N SER A 103 -19.22 20.40 1.08
CA SER A 103 -20.54 21.00 1.33
C SER A 103 -20.97 20.85 2.80
N GLY A 104 -20.18 20.20 3.63
CA GLY A 104 -20.46 20.00 5.06
C GLY A 104 -21.33 18.78 5.38
N ASN A 105 -21.65 17.94 4.40
CA ASN A 105 -22.39 16.70 4.57
C ASN A 105 -21.43 15.55 4.94
N PRO A 106 -21.91 14.44 5.53
CA PRO A 106 -21.11 13.21 5.69
C PRO A 106 -20.39 12.84 4.40
N ALA A 107 -19.07 12.64 4.47
CA ALA A 107 -18.27 12.38 3.28
C ALA A 107 -18.61 11.00 2.68
N PRO A 108 -19.01 10.91 1.40
CA PRO A 108 -19.32 9.62 0.79
C PRO A 108 -18.05 8.78 0.59
N MET A 109 -18.15 7.49 0.89
CA MET A 109 -17.11 6.49 0.70
C MET A 109 -17.69 5.28 -0.07
N PRO A 110 -18.09 5.44 -1.35
CA PRO A 110 -18.81 4.40 -2.07
C PRO A 110 -18.01 3.10 -2.18
N LEU A 111 -18.71 1.96 -2.21
CA LEU A 111 -18.13 0.62 -2.34
C LEU A 111 -17.13 0.32 -1.21
N TYR A 112 -17.52 0.68 0.02
CA TYR A 112 -16.69 0.50 1.19
C TYR A 112 -16.55 -0.97 1.54
N VAL A 113 -15.30 -1.44 1.64
CA VAL A 113 -14.93 -2.77 2.11
C VAL A 113 -14.03 -2.60 3.32
N GLN A 114 -14.63 -2.78 4.49
CA GLN A 114 -13.93 -2.57 5.76
C GLN A 114 -13.09 -3.80 6.11
N PHE A 115 -11.84 -3.57 6.53
CA PHE A 115 -10.96 -4.65 7.04
C PHE A 115 -10.33 -4.34 8.41
N ALA A 116 -10.42 -3.09 8.88
CA ALA A 116 -9.96 -2.65 10.19
C ALA A 116 -10.94 -1.62 10.79
N PRO A 117 -10.88 -1.32 12.11
CA PRO A 117 -11.73 -0.32 12.73
C PRO A 117 -11.64 1.02 11.98
N ALA A 118 -12.77 1.49 11.46
CA ALA A 118 -12.90 2.68 10.62
C ALA A 118 -11.98 2.75 9.37
N VAL A 119 -11.37 1.63 8.95
CA VAL A 119 -10.46 1.58 7.78
C VAL A 119 -10.93 0.53 6.78
N GLY A 120 -11.00 0.93 5.51
CA GLY A 120 -11.40 0.08 4.41
C GLY A 120 -10.92 0.56 3.05
N PHE A 121 -11.19 -0.25 2.03
CA PHE A 121 -11.10 0.14 0.62
C PHE A 121 -12.36 0.90 0.24
N HIS A 122 -12.26 1.95 -0.57
CA HIS A 122 -13.44 2.59 -1.18
C HIS A 122 -13.06 3.41 -2.41
N VAL A 123 -14.07 3.89 -3.13
CA VAL A 123 -13.89 4.88 -4.19
C VAL A 123 -13.32 6.16 -3.59
N GLY A 124 -12.19 6.62 -4.12
CA GLY A 124 -11.56 7.89 -3.74
C GLY A 124 -10.62 8.37 -4.83
N ASN A 125 -9.83 9.40 -4.55
CA ASN A 125 -8.76 9.83 -5.45
C ASN A 125 -7.47 9.04 -5.12
N PRO A 126 -6.96 8.18 -6.03
CA PRO A 126 -5.69 7.47 -5.85
C PRO A 126 -4.46 8.37 -5.68
N GLN A 127 -4.57 9.65 -6.04
CA GLN A 127 -3.49 10.62 -5.92
C GLN A 127 -3.55 11.41 -4.60
N THR A 128 -4.54 11.16 -3.75
CA THR A 128 -4.73 11.86 -2.48
C THR A 128 -4.64 10.87 -1.33
N ARG A 129 -3.67 11.08 -0.41
CA ARG A 129 -3.55 10.27 0.80
C ARG A 129 -4.79 10.41 1.68
N SER A 130 -5.14 9.34 2.39
CA SER A 130 -6.31 9.28 3.25
C SER A 130 -5.94 9.40 4.74
N HIS A 131 -6.94 9.32 5.61
CA HIS A 131 -6.78 9.10 7.06
C HIS A 131 -6.72 7.60 7.43
N GLY A 132 -6.16 6.77 6.56
CA GLY A 132 -5.94 5.33 6.78
C GLY A 132 -6.62 4.42 5.76
N CYS A 133 -7.74 4.86 5.17
CA CYS A 133 -8.42 4.12 4.09
C CYS A 133 -7.56 3.95 2.84
N ILE A 134 -7.94 2.98 2.01
CA ILE A 134 -7.30 2.76 0.71
C ILE A 134 -8.22 3.30 -0.37
N HIS A 135 -7.81 4.41 -1.01
CA HIS A 135 -8.57 4.96 -2.12
C HIS A 135 -8.25 4.20 -3.40
N LEU A 136 -9.30 3.79 -4.10
CA LEU A 136 -9.23 3.10 -5.37
C LEU A 136 -9.97 3.89 -6.44
N THR A 137 -9.63 3.64 -7.71
CA THR A 137 -10.52 4.01 -8.81
C THR A 137 -11.89 3.35 -8.63
N ARG A 138 -12.94 3.91 -9.23
CA ARG A 138 -14.28 3.30 -9.12
C ARG A 138 -14.33 1.86 -9.64
N ALA A 139 -13.59 1.56 -10.72
CA ALA A 139 -13.55 0.23 -11.30
C ALA A 139 -12.81 -0.78 -10.40
N ASP A 140 -11.71 -0.36 -9.78
CA ASP A 140 -10.95 -1.18 -8.82
C ASP A 140 -11.76 -1.41 -7.53
N ALA A 141 -12.36 -0.35 -6.99
CA ALA A 141 -13.24 -0.45 -5.81
C ALA A 141 -14.40 -1.41 -6.07
N LYS A 142 -15.06 -1.32 -7.24
CA LYS A 142 -16.17 -2.21 -7.58
C LYS A 142 -15.73 -3.66 -7.63
N PHE A 143 -14.58 -3.94 -8.22
CA PHE A 143 -14.06 -5.31 -8.24
C PHE A 143 -13.70 -5.83 -6.86
N VAL A 144 -12.97 -5.04 -6.05
CA VAL A 144 -12.63 -5.41 -4.67
C VAL A 144 -13.91 -5.66 -3.87
N PHE A 145 -14.91 -4.80 -4.04
CA PHE A 145 -16.23 -4.97 -3.46
C PHE A 145 -16.87 -6.27 -3.93
N ASP A 146 -17.06 -6.51 -5.23
CA ASP A 146 -17.77 -7.68 -5.71
C ASP A 146 -17.05 -9.00 -5.40
N TRP A 147 -15.72 -9.02 -5.52
CA TRP A 147 -14.88 -10.22 -5.37
C TRP A 147 -14.67 -10.63 -3.91
N SER A 148 -14.63 -9.67 -2.97
CA SER A 148 -14.34 -9.98 -1.57
C SER A 148 -15.57 -10.45 -0.77
N HIS A 149 -15.32 -11.30 0.21
CA HIS A 149 -16.33 -11.92 1.07
C HIS A 149 -16.05 -11.66 2.56
N VAL A 150 -17.06 -11.15 3.27
CA VAL A 150 -17.00 -10.87 4.71
C VAL A 150 -16.65 -12.16 5.48
N GLY A 151 -15.68 -12.06 6.40
CA GLY A 151 -15.19 -13.15 7.24
C GLY A 151 -14.30 -14.18 6.54
N LYS A 152 -14.24 -14.17 5.20
CA LYS A 152 -13.50 -15.15 4.39
C LYS A 152 -12.26 -14.54 3.74
N THR A 153 -12.40 -13.38 3.09
CA THR A 153 -11.27 -12.74 2.39
C THR A 153 -10.30 -12.14 3.39
N HIS A 154 -9.04 -12.52 3.26
CA HIS A 154 -7.93 -12.00 4.05
C HIS A 154 -7.38 -10.72 3.43
N VAL A 155 -6.90 -9.80 4.26
CA VAL A 155 -6.19 -8.59 3.82
C VAL A 155 -4.83 -8.56 4.49
N TRP A 156 -3.75 -8.42 3.73
CA TRP A 156 -2.40 -8.31 4.27
C TRP A 156 -1.76 -7.01 3.81
N VAL A 157 -1.59 -6.08 4.76
CA VAL A 157 -0.93 -4.80 4.52
C VAL A 157 0.55 -4.94 4.89
N LEU A 158 1.41 -4.91 3.88
CA LEU A 158 2.86 -4.87 4.01
C LEU A 158 3.29 -3.40 4.14
N PRO A 159 4.01 -3.03 5.21
CA PRO A 159 4.43 -1.66 5.44
C PRO A 159 5.41 -1.19 4.37
N ARG A 160 5.58 0.14 4.24
CA ARG A 160 6.75 0.70 3.57
C ARG A 160 8.01 0.15 4.25
N GLY A 161 9.00 -0.24 3.45
CA GLY A 161 10.32 -0.64 3.94
C GLY A 161 10.92 0.44 4.86
N PRO A 162 11.94 0.09 5.67
CA PRO A 162 12.58 1.08 6.54
C PRO A 162 13.01 2.29 5.70
N LYS A 163 12.61 3.50 6.11
CA LYS A 163 13.28 4.71 5.62
C LYS A 163 14.73 4.57 6.06
N LYS A 164 15.68 4.41 5.11
CA LYS A 164 17.09 4.63 5.41
C LYS A 164 17.15 6.03 6.03
N ARG A 165 17.66 6.14 7.26
CA ARG A 165 17.96 7.44 7.85
C ARG A 165 18.94 8.10 6.89
N GLU A 166 18.60 9.27 6.37
CA GLU A 166 19.61 10.18 5.85
C GLU A 166 20.52 10.42 7.06
N GLU A 167 21.67 9.77 7.08
CA GLU A 167 22.71 10.08 8.05
C GLU A 167 23.15 11.50 7.72
N ASP A 168 22.84 12.41 8.65
CA ASP A 168 23.13 13.84 8.56
C ASP A 168 24.60 14.05 8.17
N GLU A 169 24.82 14.70 7.02
CA GLU A 169 26.12 15.28 6.61
C GLU A 169 26.55 16.41 7.57
#